data_AF-A0A397CZ46-F1
#
_entry.id   AF-A0A397CZ46-F1
#
_cell.length_a   1.000
_cell.length_b   1.000
_cell.length_c   1.000
_cell.angle_alpha   90.00
_cell.angle_beta   90.00
_cell.angle_gamma   90.00
#
_symmetry.space_group_name_H-M   'P 1'
#
loop_
_entity.id
_entity.type
_entity.pdbx_description
1 polymer ?
#
loop_
_entity_poly.entity_id
_entity_poly.type
_entity_poly.pdbx_seq_one_letter_code
_entity_poly.pdbx_strand_id
1 'polypeptide(L)'
;MCVTDHTVPCLCGIVQDHVRGMGYAPLPSAPNSTSVCQPLDVGVMAPLKRNLRNLWLLEMKIIGDDEDPYSLTAQQKRMAMVQRAISAWDMVSEDVVRRSFEKAIPTPEHNANQ
;
A
#
# COMPACT_ATOMS: atom_id res chain seq x y z
N MET A 1 12.29 -12.81 -23.80
CA MET A 1 12.34 -12.21 -22.44
C MET A 1 11.53 -10.93 -22.49
N CYS A 2 10.25 -10.97 -22.11
CA CYS A 2 9.41 -9.79 -22.01
C CYS A 2 9.06 -9.63 -20.53
N VAL A 3 9.66 -8.64 -19.88
CA VAL A 3 9.22 -8.17 -18.57
C VAL A 3 8.61 -6.80 -18.81
N THR A 4 7.35 -6.81 -19.24
CA THR A 4 6.53 -5.59 -19.26
C THR A 4 5.86 -5.48 -17.91
N ASP A 5 6.28 -4.48 -17.14
CA ASP A 5 5.57 -4.06 -15.94
C ASP A 5 4.18 -3.56 -16.37
N HIS A 6 3.13 -4.30 -15.98
CA HIS A 6 1.74 -4.07 -16.37
C HIS A 6 1.03 -3.02 -15.50
N THR A 7 1.77 -2.13 -14.82
CA THR A 7 1.19 -1.11 -13.93
C THR A 7 0.86 0.20 -14.64
N VAL A 8 0.58 0.15 -15.95
CA VAL A 8 -0.23 1.20 -16.60
C VAL A 8 -1.65 0.68 -16.51
N PRO A 9 -2.57 1.27 -15.72
CA PRO A 9 -3.92 0.79 -15.72
C PRO A 9 -4.50 1.21 -17.07
N CYS A 10 -4.50 0.27 -18.03
CA CYS A 10 -5.61 0.14 -18.96
C CYS A 10 -6.84 -0.09 -18.09
N LEU A 11 -7.36 0.97 -17.46
CA LEU A 11 -8.60 0.91 -16.71
C LEU A 11 -9.62 0.38 -17.72
N CYS A 12 -10.12 -0.82 -17.46
CA CYS A 12 -11.33 -1.32 -18.12
C CYS A 12 -12.34 -0.16 -18.17
N GLY A 13 -12.99 0.09 -19.31
CA GLY A 13 -13.88 1.25 -19.48
C GLY A 13 -14.89 1.41 -18.34
N ILE A 14 -15.33 0.30 -17.75
CA ILE A 14 -16.18 0.24 -16.56
C ILE A 14 -15.61 1.04 -15.38
N VAL A 15 -14.31 0.93 -15.11
CA VAL A 15 -13.66 1.63 -13.98
C VAL A 15 -13.53 3.13 -14.27
N GLN A 16 -13.22 3.50 -15.52
CA GLN A 16 -13.15 4.92 -15.92
C GLN A 16 -14.51 5.60 -15.84
N ASP A 17 -15.55 4.93 -16.31
CA ASP A 17 -16.92 5.44 -16.30
C ASP A 17 -17.44 5.59 -14.87
N HIS A 18 -17.12 4.64 -13.99
CA HIS A 18 -17.48 4.73 -12.57
C HIS A 18 -16.79 5.90 -11.87
N VAL A 19 -15.47 6.07 -12.06
CA VAL A 19 -14.69 7.18 -11.48
C VAL A 19 -15.22 8.54 -11.97
N ARG A 20 -15.50 8.66 -13.27
CA ARG A 20 -16.05 9.87 -13.87
C ARG A 20 -17.48 10.14 -13.38
N GLY A 21 -18.29 9.09 -13.22
CA GLY A 21 -19.64 9.17 -12.67
C GLY A 21 -19.69 9.68 -11.23
N MET A 22 -18.63 9.45 -10.46
CA MET A 22 -18.44 10.02 -9.11
C MET A 22 -17.86 11.45 -9.12
N GLY A 23 -17.58 12.03 -10.30
CA GLY A 23 -17.02 13.39 -10.43
C GLY A 23 -15.50 13.47 -10.24
N TYR A 24 -14.79 12.34 -10.20
CA TYR A 24 -13.33 12.30 -10.08
C TYR A 24 -12.68 12.16 -11.46
N ALA A 25 -11.47 12.70 -11.58
CA ALA A 25 -10.61 12.52 -12.75
C ALA A 25 -9.33 11.77 -12.34
N PRO A 26 -8.87 10.79 -13.13
CA PRO A 26 -7.57 10.16 -12.91
C PRO A 26 -6.45 11.20 -12.97
N LEU A 27 -5.49 11.12 -12.04
CA LEU A 27 -4.28 11.93 -12.11
C LEU A 27 -3.36 11.40 -13.22
N PRO A 28 -2.74 12.29 -14.02
CA PRO A 28 -1.73 11.88 -14.98
C PRO A 28 -0.50 11.33 -14.25
N SER A 29 -0.01 10.17 -14.69
CA SER A 29 1.24 9.56 -14.19
C SER A 29 2.09 9.13 -15.36
N ALA A 30 3.38 9.47 -15.32
CA ALA A 30 4.33 8.92 -16.27
C ALA A 30 4.54 7.41 -16.01
N PRO A 31 4.77 6.60 -17.06
CA PRO A 31 5.15 5.20 -16.89
C PRO A 31 6.40 5.08 -16.00
N ASN A 32 6.46 4.03 -15.17
CA ASN A 32 7.60 3.71 -14.31
C ASN A 32 7.99 4.80 -13.28
N SER A 33 7.10 5.75 -13.00
CA SER A 33 7.36 6.88 -12.11
C SER A 33 6.73 6.70 -10.71
N THR A 34 6.10 5.56 -10.44
CA THR A 34 5.34 5.31 -9.19
C THR A 34 6.21 5.47 -7.95
N SER A 35 7.43 4.94 -7.98
CA SER A 35 8.41 5.04 -6.88
C SER A 35 8.85 6.46 -6.54
N VAL A 36 8.60 7.45 -7.41
CA VAL A 36 9.03 8.85 -7.25
C VAL A 36 7.83 9.80 -7.10
N CYS A 37 6.74 9.53 -7.80
CA CYS A 37 5.62 10.45 -7.93
C CYS A 37 4.33 9.98 -7.22
N GLN A 38 4.29 8.75 -6.68
CA GLN A 38 3.13 8.29 -5.91
C GLN A 38 3.40 8.41 -4.39
N PRO A 39 2.63 9.26 -3.66
CA PRO A 39 2.80 9.45 -2.22
C PRO A 39 2.77 8.14 -1.42
N LEU A 40 1.99 7.16 -1.88
CA LEU A 40 1.92 5.85 -1.27
C LEU A 40 3.30 5.18 -1.27
N ASP A 41 3.92 5.05 -2.44
CA ASP A 41 5.22 4.38 -2.61
C ASP A 41 6.39 5.17 -2.01
N VAL A 42 6.38 6.50 -2.18
CA VAL A 42 7.49 7.39 -1.77
C VAL A 42 7.61 7.50 -0.24
N GLY A 43 6.49 7.51 0.49
CA GLY A 43 6.51 7.86 1.91
C GLY A 43 5.74 6.94 2.84
N VAL A 44 4.66 6.30 2.39
CA VAL A 44 3.75 5.55 3.26
C VAL A 44 4.12 4.05 3.32
N MET A 45 4.52 3.47 2.19
CA MET A 45 4.77 2.03 2.10
C MET A 45 5.92 1.56 2.99
N ALA A 46 7.00 2.34 3.13
CA ALA A 46 8.13 1.98 3.98
C ALA A 46 7.76 1.88 5.48
N PRO A 47 7.17 2.90 6.12
CA PRO A 47 6.73 2.82 7.51
C PRO A 47 5.64 1.75 7.72
N LEU A 48 4.70 1.59 6.79
CA LEU A 48 3.68 0.53 6.88
C LEU A 48 4.31 -0.88 6.90
N LYS A 49 5.24 -1.17 5.97
CA LYS A 49 5.97 -2.45 5.93
C LYS A 49 6.77 -2.69 7.22
N ARG A 50 7.39 -1.65 7.78
CA ARG A 50 8.11 -1.72 9.05
C ARG A 50 7.15 -2.05 10.21
N ASN A 51 6.00 -1.39 10.29
CA ASN A 51 5.00 -1.65 11.33
C ASN A 51 4.44 -3.07 11.23
N LEU A 52 4.11 -3.54 10.03
CA LEU A 52 3.71 -4.93 9.79
C LEU A 52 4.75 -5.94 10.28
N ARG A 53 6.03 -5.70 9.95
CA ARG A 53 7.13 -6.56 10.40
C ARG A 53 7.29 -6.55 11.93
N ASN A 54 7.16 -5.38 12.56
CA ASN A 54 7.25 -5.25 14.01
C ASN A 54 6.10 -5.98 14.71
N LEU A 55 4.87 -5.78 14.24
CA LEU A 55 3.70 -6.46 14.80
C LEU A 55 3.79 -7.98 14.61
N TRP A 56 4.26 -8.45 13.46
CA TRP A 56 4.48 -9.88 13.24
C TRP A 56 5.47 -10.49 14.24
N LEU A 57 6.51 -9.76 14.64
CA LEU A 57 7.49 -10.22 15.62
C LEU A 57 6.98 -10.17 17.06
N LEU A 58 6.07 -9.24 17.38
CA LEU A 58 5.52 -9.05 18.72
C LEU A 58 4.23 -9.83 18.98
N GLU A 59 3.60 -10.34 17.93
CA GLU A 59 2.34 -11.07 18.04
C GLU A 59 2.53 -12.37 18.82
N MET A 60 1.73 -12.52 19.88
CA MET A 60 1.60 -13.79 20.58
C MET A 60 1.08 -14.86 19.62
N LYS A 61 1.54 -16.10 19.79
CA LYS A 61 1.09 -17.23 18.98
C LYS A 61 -0.44 -17.30 19.00
N ILE A 62 -1.05 -17.26 17.81
CA ILE A 62 -2.49 -17.48 17.67
C ILE A 62 -2.73 -18.93 18.13
N ILE A 63 -3.55 -19.10 19.16
CA ILE A 63 -3.92 -20.41 19.67
C ILE A 63 -5.04 -20.96 18.76
N GLY A 64 -4.88 -22.20 18.33
CA GLY A 64 -5.86 -22.94 17.53
C GLY A 64 -7.10 -23.30 18.34
N ASP A 65 -7.89 -24.22 17.79
CA ASP A 65 -9.07 -24.76 18.46
C ASP A 65 -8.67 -25.63 19.68
N ASP A 66 -9.60 -25.86 20.61
CA ASP A 66 -9.36 -26.62 21.85
C ASP A 66 -8.91 -28.08 21.58
N GLU A 67 -9.31 -28.64 20.43
CA GLU A 67 -8.95 -29.99 19.98
C GLU A 67 -7.52 -30.08 19.39
N ASP A 68 -7.05 -29.04 18.71
CA ASP A 68 -5.66 -28.92 18.23
C ASP A 68 -5.19 -27.46 18.31
N PRO A 69 -4.60 -27.06 19.44
CA PRO A 69 -4.12 -25.69 19.69
C PRO A 69 -3.05 -25.21 18.70
N TYR A 70 -2.51 -26.11 17.86
CA TYR A 70 -1.49 -25.80 16.87
C TYR A 70 -2.02 -25.79 15.43
N SER A 71 -3.25 -26.26 15.19
CA SER A 71 -3.90 -26.19 13.89
C SER A 71 -4.74 -24.92 13.76
N LEU A 72 -4.18 -23.94 13.05
CA LEU A 72 -4.89 -22.72 12.69
C LEU A 72 -5.69 -22.91 11.41
N THR A 73 -6.99 -22.62 11.48
CA THR A 73 -7.86 -22.58 10.30
C THR A 73 -7.44 -21.46 9.35
N ALA A 74 -7.77 -21.62 8.06
CA ALA A 74 -7.53 -20.57 7.07
C ALA A 74 -8.28 -19.26 7.40
N GLN A 75 -9.41 -19.34 8.09
CA GLN A 75 -10.18 -18.17 8.54
C GLN A 75 -9.43 -17.41 9.64
N GLN A 76 -8.94 -18.10 10.68
CA GLN A 76 -8.16 -17.48 11.75
C GLN A 76 -6.90 -16.79 11.21
N LYS A 77 -6.17 -17.45 10.30
CA LYS A 77 -4.98 -16.85 9.65
C LYS A 77 -5.32 -15.57 8.89
N ARG A 78 -6.40 -15.58 8.09
CA ARG A 78 -6.85 -14.39 7.35
C ARG A 78 -7.27 -13.27 8.29
N MET A 79 -8.04 -13.58 9.34
CA MET A 79 -8.48 -12.59 10.32
C MET A 79 -7.29 -11.93 11.02
N ALA A 80 -6.32 -12.73 11.48
CA ALA A 80 -5.12 -12.19 12.11
C ALA A 80 -4.31 -11.28 11.17
N MET A 81 -4.19 -11.64 9.88
CA MET A 81 -3.56 -10.77 8.88
C MET A 81 -4.31 -9.44 8.70
N VAL A 82 -5.64 -9.45 8.65
CA VAL A 82 -6.45 -8.24 8.51
C VAL A 82 -6.29 -7.34 9.75
N GLN A 83 -6.43 -7.90 10.95
CA GLN A 83 -6.29 -7.13 12.19
C GLN A 83 -4.89 -6.53 12.34
N ARG A 84 -3.86 -7.27 11.92
CA ARG A 84 -2.48 -6.78 11.91
C ARG A 84 -2.28 -5.64 10.92
N ALA A 85 -2.90 -5.71 9.73
CA ALA A 85 -2.83 -4.64 8.75
C ALA A 85 -3.52 -3.36 9.24
N ILE A 86 -4.69 -3.49 9.89
CA ILE A 86 -5.39 -2.37 10.53
C ILE A 86 -4.50 -1.74 11.60
N SER A 87 -3.98 -2.55 12.52
CA SER A 87 -3.09 -2.07 13.60
C SER A 87 -1.83 -1.41 13.04
N ALA A 88 -1.24 -1.95 11.98
CA ALA A 88 -0.06 -1.37 11.34
C ALA A 88 -0.35 -0.01 10.70
N TRP A 89 -1.56 0.15 10.14
CA TRP A 89 -2.04 1.40 9.55
C TRP A 89 -2.30 2.46 10.61
N ASP A 90 -2.90 2.11 11.75
CA ASP A 90 -3.15 3.04 12.86
C ASP A 90 -1.85 3.62 13.45
N MET A 91 -0.73 2.89 13.31
CA MET A 91 0.60 3.36 13.70
C MET A 91 1.25 4.31 12.67
N VAL A 92 0.69 4.46 11.46
CA VAL A 92 1.15 5.44 10.47
C VAL A 92 0.53 6.79 10.79
N SER A 93 1.34 7.75 11.24
CA SER A 93 0.84 9.08 11.61
C SER A 93 0.39 9.89 10.39
N GLU A 94 -0.54 10.82 10.62
CA GLU A 94 -0.99 11.78 9.60
C GLU A 94 0.18 12.59 9.02
N ASP A 95 1.18 12.93 9.84
CA ASP A 95 2.40 13.61 9.38
C ASP A 95 3.23 12.79 8.39
N VAL A 96 3.19 11.45 8.46
CA VAL A 96 3.84 10.59 7.46
C VAL A 96 3.08 10.69 6.14
N VAL A 97 1.75 10.68 6.19
CA VAL A 97 0.90 10.83 5.01
C VAL A 97 1.11 12.21 4.38
N ARG A 98 1.01 13.30 5.15
CA ARG A 98 1.23 14.65 4.64
C ARG A 98 2.60 14.83 3.97
N ARG A 99 3.67 14.38 4.63
CA ARG A 99 5.04 14.47 4.08
C ARG A 99 5.25 13.60 2.84
N SER A 100 4.47 12.53 2.66
CA SER A 100 4.60 11.72 1.45
C SER A 100 4.06 12.44 0.22
N PHE A 101 3.02 13.26 0.38
CA PHE A 101 2.54 14.16 -0.68
C PHE A 101 3.57 15.23 -1.01
N GLU A 102 4.19 15.86 -0.01
CA GLU A 102 5.24 16.86 -0.23
C GLU A 102 6.42 16.28 -1.02
N LYS A 103 6.83 15.05 -0.72
CA LYS A 103 7.93 14.36 -1.42
C LYS A 103 7.59 13.91 -2.84
N ALA A 104 6.33 13.60 -3.09
CA ALA A 104 5.89 13.10 -4.39
C ALA A 104 5.75 14.21 -5.45
N ILE A 105 5.84 15.47 -5.05
CA ILE A 105 5.82 16.62 -5.96
C ILE A 105 7.24 16.81 -6.54
N PRO A 106 7.43 16.68 -7.86
CA PRO A 106 8.73 16.89 -8.48
C PRO A 106 9.17 18.35 -8.33
N THR A 107 10.32 18.58 -7.68
CA THR A 107 10.94 19.90 -7.62
C THR A 107 11.78 20.16 -8.87
N PRO A 108 11.84 21.40 -9.40
CA PRO A 108 12.55 21.71 -10.65
C PRO A 108 14.04 21.36 -10.63
N GLU A 109 14.69 21.33 -9.46
CA GLU A 109 16.10 20.89 -9.31
C GLU A 109 16.34 19.43 -9.72
N HIS A 110 15.35 18.54 -9.58
CA HIS A 110 15.51 17.10 -9.81
C HIS A 110 15.44 16.73 -11.30
N ASN A 111 14.86 17.59 -12.13
CA ASN A 111 14.60 17.35 -13.55
C ASN A 111 15.75 17.81 -14.45
N ALA A 112 16.76 18.49 -13.91
CA ALA A 112 17.91 18.99 -14.67
C ALA A 112 19.01 17.92 -14.87
N ASN A 113 18.91 16.76 -14.20
CA ASN A 113 19.93 15.71 -14.19
C ASN A 113 19.37 14.31 -14.54
N GLN A 114 18.20 14.22 -15.17
CA GLN A 114 17.65 12.97 -15.72
C GLN A 114 17.53 13.02 -17.24
#